data_AF-A0A7S1R1V1-F1
#
_entry.id   AF-A0A7S1R1V1-F1
#
_cell.length_a   1.000
_cell.length_b   1.000
_cell.length_c   1.000
_cell.angle_alpha   90.00
_cell.angle_beta   90.00
_cell.angle_gamma   90.00
#
_symmetry.space_group_name_H-M   'P 1'
#
loop_
_entity.id
_entity.type
_entity.pdbx_description
1 polymer ?
#
loop_
_entity_poly.entity_id
_entity_poly.type
_entity_poly.pdbx_seq_one_letter_code
_entity_poly.pdbx_strand_id
1 'polypeptide(L)'
;TTGEASSPLTDGGDPARRREIFAVKVATESDAAPPAVAERNCFSDVRMQTEAARLAEKYNARDPPKKVHFLPAAVVCFSSLRHLPENGPEAFARFRAQRYAAVEPLVPGDYLKWSNNLDYVSPLGHMTPLAFSHFTFE
;
A
#
# COMPACT_ATOMS: atom_id res chain seq x y z
N THR A 1 31.46 31.58 26.41
CA THR A 1 30.04 31.44 26.02
C THR A 1 29.85 32.14 24.69
N THR A 2 29.86 31.38 23.61
CA THR A 2 29.50 31.87 22.27
C THR A 2 28.85 30.68 21.58
N GLY A 3 27.52 30.64 21.60
CA GLY A 3 26.73 29.59 20.96
C GLY A 3 26.60 29.89 19.47
N GLU A 4 26.98 28.94 18.63
CA GLU A 4 26.62 28.93 17.22
C GLU A 4 25.11 28.71 17.11
N ALA A 5 24.41 29.71 16.58
CA ALA A 5 23.02 29.60 16.22
C ALA A 5 22.89 28.70 14.99
N SER A 6 22.35 27.50 15.20
CA SER A 6 21.90 26.59 14.14
C SER A 6 20.93 27.33 13.21
N SER A 7 21.31 27.47 11.95
CA SER A 7 20.45 28.02 10.90
C SER A 7 19.32 27.03 10.62
N PRO A 8 18.04 27.47 10.62
CA PRO A 8 16.95 26.59 10.24
C PRO A 8 17.06 26.27 8.75
N LEU A 9 17.14 24.98 8.43
CA LEU A 9 16.95 24.46 7.08
C LEU A 9 15.57 24.91 6.59
N THR A 10 15.53 25.95 5.76
CA THR A 10 14.32 26.38 5.09
C THR A 10 13.93 25.30 4.07
N ASP A 11 12.81 24.61 4.33
CA ASP A 11 12.16 23.68 3.41
C ASP A 11 11.75 24.44 2.14
N GLY A 12 12.62 24.41 1.13
CA GLY A 12 12.39 24.98 -0.20
C GLY A 12 11.43 24.15 -1.05
N GLY A 13 10.35 23.65 -0.46
CA GLY A 13 9.32 22.90 -1.16
C GLY A 13 8.38 23.83 -1.91
N ASP A 14 8.25 23.62 -3.22
CA ASP A 14 7.25 24.27 -4.06
C ASP A 14 5.84 24.15 -3.43
N PRO A 15 5.17 25.27 -3.06
CA PRO A 15 3.85 25.25 -2.44
C PRO A 15 2.75 24.67 -3.35
N ALA A 16 3.02 24.49 -4.65
CA ALA A 16 2.11 23.84 -5.58
C ALA A 16 2.19 22.30 -5.56
N ARG A 17 3.20 21.70 -4.91
CA ARG A 17 3.24 20.23 -4.73
C ARG A 17 2.25 19.82 -3.66
N ARG A 18 1.06 19.40 -4.09
CA ARG A 18 0.08 18.73 -3.25
C ARG A 18 0.76 17.54 -2.57
N ARG A 19 0.79 17.55 -1.23
CA ARG A 19 1.31 16.42 -0.45
C ARG A 19 0.37 15.24 -0.64
N GLU A 20 0.80 14.27 -1.44
CA GLU A 20 0.11 12.99 -1.55
C GLU A 20 0.54 12.08 -0.41
N ILE A 21 -0.44 11.43 0.21
CA ILE A 21 -0.22 10.54 1.36
C ILE A 21 -0.42 9.11 0.87
N PHE A 22 0.57 8.27 1.14
CA PHE A 22 0.61 6.87 0.75
C PHE A 22 0.63 5.98 1.99
N ALA A 23 -0.03 4.83 1.90
CA ALA A 23 0.16 3.74 2.82
C ALA A 23 1.39 2.92 2.38
N VAL A 24 2.27 2.62 3.33
CA VAL A 24 3.45 1.76 3.09
C VAL A 24 3.22 0.44 3.82
N LYS A 25 3.30 -0.67 3.08
CA LYS A 25 3.11 -2.02 3.59
C LYS A 25 4.47 -2.68 3.83
N VAL A 26 4.73 -3.05 5.08
CA VAL A 26 5.93 -3.76 5.55
C VAL A 26 5.50 -5.01 6.30
N ALA A 27 6.27 -6.09 6.15
CA ALA A 27 5.96 -7.35 6.81
C ALA A 27 6.13 -7.23 8.33
N THR A 28 5.30 -7.96 9.07
CA THR A 28 5.46 -8.19 10.52
C THR A 28 6.66 -9.09 10.78
N GLU A 29 7.28 -8.98 11.96
CA GLU A 29 8.46 -9.78 12.32
C GLU A 29 8.19 -11.29 12.32
N SER A 30 6.98 -11.69 12.69
CA SER A 30 6.51 -13.08 12.65
C SER A 30 6.48 -13.68 11.24
N ASP A 31 6.37 -12.81 10.23
CA ASP A 31 6.20 -13.17 8.82
C ASP A 31 7.36 -12.63 7.97
N ALA A 32 8.45 -12.19 8.63
CA ALA A 32 9.61 -11.62 8.00
C ALA A 32 10.37 -12.71 7.23
N ALA A 33 10.10 -12.79 5.94
CA ALA A 33 10.85 -13.64 5.04
C ALA A 33 12.30 -13.11 4.89
N PRO A 34 13.26 -13.96 4.53
CA PRO A 34 14.61 -13.52 4.17
C PRO A 34 14.58 -12.39 3.13
N PRO A 35 15.53 -11.44 3.11
CA PRO A 35 15.44 -10.22 2.29
C PRO A 35 15.11 -10.44 0.81
N ALA A 36 15.73 -11.44 0.17
CA ALA A 36 15.45 -11.79 -1.24
C ALA A 36 14.02 -12.31 -1.45
N VAL A 37 13.46 -13.02 -0.46
CA VAL A 37 12.08 -13.50 -0.51
C VAL A 37 11.11 -12.35 -0.26
N ALA A 38 11.42 -11.45 0.68
CA ALA A 38 10.62 -10.24 0.93
C ALA A 38 10.55 -9.33 -0.32
N GLU A 39 11.67 -9.12 -1.00
CA GLU A 39 11.72 -8.41 -2.29
C GLU A 39 10.79 -9.05 -3.31
N ARG A 40 10.97 -10.36 -3.57
CA ARG A 40 10.14 -11.09 -4.54
C ARG A 40 8.66 -11.00 -4.21
N ASN A 41 8.29 -11.13 -2.93
CA ASN A 41 6.91 -11.05 -2.49
C ASN A 41 6.32 -9.66 -2.76
N CYS A 42 7.03 -8.57 -2.47
CA CYS A 42 6.55 -7.22 -2.80
C CYS A 42 6.26 -7.04 -4.30
N PHE A 43 7.16 -7.51 -5.17
CA PHE A 43 6.92 -7.46 -6.63
C PHE A 43 5.74 -8.35 -7.05
N SER A 44 5.61 -9.53 -6.46
CA SER A 44 4.48 -10.44 -6.71
C SER A 44 3.15 -9.82 -6.30
N ASP A 45 3.09 -9.18 -5.14
CA ASP A 45 1.87 -8.54 -4.62
C ASP A 45 1.44 -7.36 -5.49
N VAL A 46 2.37 -6.49 -5.87
CA VAL A 46 2.08 -5.35 -6.77
C VAL A 46 1.63 -5.84 -8.14
N ARG A 47 2.26 -6.90 -8.68
CA ARG A 47 1.82 -7.52 -9.94
C ARG A 47 0.41 -8.09 -9.82
N MET A 48 0.11 -8.80 -8.73
CA MET A 48 -1.23 -9.36 -8.48
C MET A 48 -2.29 -8.26 -8.41
N GLN A 49 -2.01 -7.16 -7.70
CA GLN A 49 -2.93 -6.02 -7.59
C GLN A 49 -3.15 -5.32 -8.95
N THR A 50 -2.10 -5.23 -9.78
CA THR A 50 -2.19 -4.71 -11.16
C THR A 50 -3.09 -5.59 -12.02
N GLU A 51 -2.97 -6.91 -11.91
CA GLU A 51 -3.83 -7.84 -12.65
C GLU A 51 -5.28 -7.79 -12.18
N ALA A 52 -5.51 -7.63 -10.88
CA ALA A 52 -6.85 -7.41 -10.33
C ALA A 52 -7.49 -6.12 -10.87
N ALA A 53 -6.72 -5.04 -11.03
CA ALA A 53 -7.19 -3.81 -11.67
C ALA A 53 -7.61 -4.05 -13.13
N ARG A 54 -6.80 -4.81 -13.89
CA ARG A 54 -7.10 -5.21 -15.28
C ARG A 54 -8.38 -6.05 -15.38
N LEU A 55 -8.67 -6.88 -14.37
CA LEU A 55 -9.92 -7.63 -14.29
C LEU A 55 -11.12 -6.74 -13.93
N ALA A 56 -10.94 -5.75 -13.06
CA ALA A 56 -11.97 -4.76 -12.76
C ALA A 56 -12.36 -3.93 -13.99
N GLU A 57 -11.41 -3.58 -14.85
CA GLU A 57 -11.70 -2.93 -16.14
C GLU A 57 -12.59 -3.81 -17.04
N LYS A 58 -12.27 -5.11 -17.15
CA LYS A 58 -13.09 -6.07 -17.90
C LYS A 58 -14.49 -6.23 -17.29
N TYR A 59 -14.60 -6.26 -15.96
CA TYR A 59 -15.89 -6.32 -15.27
C TYR A 59 -16.72 -5.06 -15.55
N ASN A 60 -16.10 -3.88 -15.42
CA ASN A 60 -16.76 -2.59 -15.66
C ASN A 60 -17.20 -2.40 -17.11
N ALA A 61 -16.54 -3.04 -18.07
CA ALA A 61 -16.95 -3.04 -19.47
C ALA A 61 -18.27 -3.80 -19.73
N ARG A 62 -18.72 -4.66 -18.78
CA ARG A 62 -20.05 -5.29 -18.81
C ARG A 62 -21.17 -4.40 -18.25
N ASP A 63 -20.87 -3.11 -17.99
CA ASP A 63 -21.80 -2.11 -17.43
C ASP A 63 -22.56 -2.56 -16.17
N PRO A 64 -21.83 -2.96 -15.10
CA PRO A 64 -22.46 -3.37 -13.85
C PRO A 64 -23.11 -2.18 -13.14
N PRO A 65 -24.15 -2.40 -12.30
CA PRO A 65 -24.81 -1.32 -11.55
C PRO A 65 -23.85 -0.50 -10.67
N LYS A 66 -22.76 -1.13 -10.21
CA LYS A 66 -21.65 -0.48 -9.50
C LYS A 66 -20.33 -0.96 -10.09
N LYS A 67 -19.52 0.00 -10.54
CA LYS A 67 -18.16 -0.24 -11.03
C LYS A 67 -17.21 -0.51 -9.86
N VAL A 68 -16.17 -1.31 -10.13
CA VAL A 68 -15.12 -1.67 -9.18
C VAL A 68 -13.81 -1.02 -9.60
N HIS A 69 -12.98 -0.61 -8.65
CA HIS A 69 -11.66 -0.05 -8.90
C HIS A 69 -10.66 -0.61 -7.89
N PHE A 70 -9.47 -0.96 -8.37
CA PHE A 70 -8.33 -1.32 -7.52
C PHE A 70 -7.33 -0.18 -7.55
N LEU A 71 -6.79 0.15 -6.38
CA LEU A 71 -5.78 1.20 -6.26
C LEU A 71 -4.52 0.82 -7.03
N PRO A 72 -3.83 1.81 -7.65
CA PRO A 72 -2.49 1.57 -8.14
C PRO A 72 -1.57 1.23 -6.97
N ALA A 73 -0.65 0.30 -7.20
CA ALA A 73 0.39 -0.06 -6.26
C ALA A 73 1.76 -0.01 -6.93
N ALA A 74 2.80 0.27 -6.14
CA ALA A 74 4.17 0.29 -6.60
C ALA A 74 5.10 -0.37 -5.58
N VAL A 75 6.25 -0.85 -6.06
CA VAL A 75 7.35 -1.25 -5.18
C VAL A 75 8.27 -0.05 -5.02
N VAL A 76 8.60 0.30 -3.77
CA VAL A 76 9.63 1.29 -3.45
C VAL A 76 10.86 0.60 -2.88
N CYS A 77 12.03 1.08 -3.26
CA CYS A 77 13.32 0.66 -2.70
C CYS A 77 13.91 1.80 -1.88
N PHE A 78 14.06 1.61 -0.58
CA PHE A 78 14.68 2.59 0.29
C PHE A 78 16.21 2.50 0.18
N SER A 79 16.81 3.39 -0.62
CA SER A 79 18.26 3.45 -0.80
C SER A 79 19.00 4.04 0.40
N SER A 80 18.29 4.79 1.25
CA SER A 80 18.84 5.44 2.44
C SER A 80 17.74 5.66 3.47
N LEU A 81 18.02 5.27 4.71
CA LEU A 81 17.11 5.42 5.85
C LEU A 81 17.59 6.51 6.81
N ARG A 82 18.55 7.32 6.37
CA ARG A 82 19.19 8.39 7.15
C ARG A 82 18.22 9.45 7.67
N HIS A 83 17.06 9.56 7.03
CA HIS A 83 16.00 10.49 7.38
C HIS A 83 14.90 9.86 8.23
N LEU A 84 15.00 8.55 8.53
CA LEU A 84 14.08 7.92 9.47
C LEU A 84 14.58 8.22 10.89
N PRO A 85 13.73 8.78 11.77
CA PRO A 85 14.13 9.13 13.13
C PRO A 85 14.67 7.89 13.85
N GLU A 86 15.88 7.98 14.41
CA GLU A 86 16.56 6.88 15.11
C GLU A 86 15.68 6.29 16.23
N ASN A 87 15.00 7.17 16.96
CA ASN A 87 14.04 6.86 18.03
C ASN A 87 12.57 6.95 17.59
N GLY A 88 12.30 6.80 16.29
CA GLY A 88 10.93 6.76 15.80
C GLY A 88 10.15 5.56 16.36
N PRO A 89 8.80 5.60 16.37
CA PRO A 89 7.98 4.44 16.72
C PRO A 89 8.49 3.15 16.07
N GLU A 90 8.27 2.01 16.73
CA GLU A 90 8.74 0.66 16.33
C GLU A 90 8.55 0.34 14.83
N ALA A 91 7.50 0.90 14.21
CA ALA A 91 7.28 0.86 12.76
C ALA A 91 8.47 1.35 11.92
N PHE A 92 9.25 2.32 12.39
CA PHE A 92 10.45 2.84 11.73
C PHE A 92 11.66 1.91 11.82
N ALA A 93 11.75 1.08 12.87
CA ALA A 93 12.79 0.05 12.94
C ALA A 93 12.56 -1.03 11.87
N ARG A 94 11.30 -1.33 11.53
CA ARG A 94 10.95 -2.31 10.48
C ARG A 94 11.37 -1.86 9.08
N PHE A 95 11.26 -0.56 8.78
CA PHE A 95 11.81 0.01 7.54
C PHE A 95 13.34 -0.13 7.44
N ARG A 96 14.06 -0.32 8.56
CA ARG A 96 15.51 -0.59 8.57
C ARG A 96 15.88 -2.02 8.22
N ALA A 97 15.03 -2.97 8.56
CA ALA A 97 15.23 -4.37 8.20
C ALA A 97 14.81 -4.66 6.74
N GLN A 98 13.83 -3.92 6.20
CA GLN A 98 13.25 -4.21 4.89
C GLN A 98 13.48 -3.09 3.88
N ARG A 99 14.33 -3.36 2.88
CA ARG A 99 14.69 -2.39 1.83
C ARG A 99 13.58 -2.14 0.80
N TYR A 100 12.70 -3.12 0.59
CA TYR A 100 11.62 -3.05 -0.39
C TYR A 100 10.26 -3.08 0.27
N ALA A 101 9.36 -2.20 -0.13
CA ALA A 101 7.99 -2.17 0.37
C ALA A 101 7.00 -1.95 -0.77
N ALA A 102 5.78 -2.46 -0.61
CA ALA A 102 4.66 -2.09 -1.47
C ALA A 102 4.01 -0.81 -0.95
N VAL A 103 3.64 0.10 -1.84
CA VAL A 103 2.96 1.35 -1.52
C VAL A 103 1.71 1.52 -2.36
N GLU A 104 0.70 2.17 -1.79
CA GLU A 104 -0.54 2.55 -2.48
C GLU A 104 -1.10 3.86 -1.91
N PRO A 105 -1.96 4.59 -2.65
CA PRO A 105 -2.62 5.78 -2.12
C PRO A 105 -3.38 5.48 -0.82
N LEU A 106 -3.29 6.38 0.16
CA LEU A 106 -4.09 6.25 1.37
C LEU A 106 -5.57 6.48 1.04
N VAL A 107 -6.42 5.49 1.34
CA VAL A 107 -7.88 5.62 1.20
C VAL A 107 -8.46 6.18 2.49
N PRO A 108 -9.12 7.35 2.45
CA PRO A 108 -9.81 7.88 3.62
C PRO A 108 -11.12 7.13 3.87
N GLY A 109 -11.51 7.02 5.14
CA GLY A 109 -12.78 6.41 5.56
C GLY A 109 -12.63 4.99 6.10
N ASP A 110 -13.76 4.31 6.24
CA ASP A 110 -13.82 2.99 6.87
C ASP A 110 -13.41 1.88 5.90
N TYR A 111 -12.41 1.08 6.30
CA TYR A 111 -12.03 -0.11 5.57
C TYR A 111 -12.94 -1.29 5.93
N LEU A 112 -13.60 -1.87 4.93
CA LEU A 112 -14.45 -3.06 5.08
C LEU A 112 -13.94 -4.22 4.24
N LYS A 113 -13.81 -5.40 4.86
CA LYS A 113 -13.46 -6.64 4.18
C LYS A 113 -14.73 -7.42 3.83
N TRP A 114 -15.04 -7.54 2.54
CA TRP A 114 -16.28 -8.17 2.05
C TRP A 114 -16.22 -9.71 2.01
N SER A 115 -15.05 -10.27 1.76
CA SER A 115 -14.79 -11.72 1.82
C SER A 115 -13.33 -11.99 2.20
N ASN A 116 -12.97 -13.25 2.47
CA ASN A 116 -11.58 -13.68 2.60
C ASN A 116 -11.16 -14.56 1.41
N ASN A 117 -9.94 -15.11 1.50
CA ASN A 117 -9.37 -15.98 0.47
C ASN A 117 -9.64 -17.48 0.74
N LEU A 118 -10.63 -17.79 1.58
CA LEU A 118 -11.00 -19.16 1.94
C LEU A 118 -12.51 -19.37 1.76
N ASP A 119 -13.34 -18.89 2.69
CA ASP A 119 -14.79 -19.14 2.74
C ASP A 119 -15.62 -18.06 3.46
N TYR A 120 -15.01 -17.02 4.03
CA TYR A 120 -15.74 -15.96 4.75
C TYR A 120 -16.41 -14.99 3.78
N VAL A 121 -17.67 -14.64 4.09
CA VAL A 121 -18.46 -13.61 3.42
C VAL A 121 -19.08 -12.68 4.46
N SER A 122 -18.98 -11.36 4.23
CA SER A 122 -19.54 -10.34 5.11
C SER A 122 -21.08 -10.39 5.14
N PRO A 123 -21.72 -10.26 6.32
CA PRO A 123 -23.18 -10.31 6.45
C PRO A 123 -23.88 -9.04 5.96
N LEU A 124 -23.14 -7.99 5.58
CA LEU A 124 -23.69 -6.67 5.21
C LEU A 124 -24.47 -6.66 3.87
N GLY A 125 -24.57 -7.79 3.16
CA GLY A 125 -25.50 -7.97 2.03
C GLY A 125 -25.11 -7.24 0.73
N HIS A 126 -23.85 -6.81 0.59
CA HIS A 126 -23.37 -6.17 -0.63
C HIS A 126 -23.03 -7.21 -1.71
N MET A 127 -23.73 -7.14 -2.84
CA MET A 127 -23.58 -8.12 -3.92
C MET A 127 -22.40 -7.84 -4.86
N THR A 128 -21.99 -6.58 -5.03
CA THR A 128 -20.93 -6.21 -5.99
C THR A 128 -19.59 -6.91 -5.74
N PRO A 129 -19.06 -7.01 -4.50
CA PRO A 129 -17.80 -7.72 -4.25
C PRO A 129 -17.88 -9.21 -4.60
N LEU A 130 -19.00 -9.87 -4.27
CA LEU A 130 -19.20 -11.29 -4.56
C LEU A 130 -19.39 -11.56 -6.05
N ALA A 131 -20.17 -10.71 -6.73
CA ALA A 131 -20.38 -10.78 -8.17
C ALA A 131 -19.07 -10.56 -8.94
N PHE A 132 -18.21 -9.64 -8.46
CA PHE A 132 -16.88 -9.45 -9.03
C PHE A 132 -16.01 -10.70 -8.85
N SER A 133 -15.95 -11.29 -7.66
CA SER A 133 -15.21 -12.54 -7.44
C SER A 133 -15.71 -13.68 -8.34
N HIS A 134 -17.03 -13.84 -8.49
CA HIS A 134 -17.61 -14.82 -9.41
C HIS A 134 -17.21 -14.55 -10.87
N PHE A 135 -17.32 -13.30 -11.32
CA PHE A 135 -16.91 -12.89 -12.66
C PHE A 135 -15.44 -13.23 -12.97
N THR A 136 -14.54 -13.13 -11.99
CA THR A 136 -13.12 -13.45 -12.22
C THR A 136 -12.82 -14.94 -12.32
N PHE A 137 -13.76 -15.80 -11.93
CA PHE A 137 -13.64 -17.25 -12.03
C PHE A 137 -14.15 -17.81 -13.36
N GLU A 138 -15.19 -17.19 -13.95
CA GLU A 138 -15.76 -17.52 -15.27
C GLU A 138 -14.76 -17.35 -16.43
#